data_AF-A0A537VN77-F1
#
_entry.id   AF-A0A537VN77-F1
#
_cell.length_a   1.000
_cell.length_b   1.000
_cell.length_c   1.000
_cell.angle_alpha   90.00
_cell.angle_beta   90.00
_cell.angle_gamma   90.00
#
_symmetry.space_group_name_H-M   'P 1'
#
loop_
_entity.id
_entity.type
_entity.pdbx_description
1 polymer ?
#
loop_
_entity_poly.entity_id
_entity_poly.type
_entity_poly.pdbx_seq_one_letter_code
_entity_poly.pdbx_strand_id
1 'polypeptide(L)'
;MLVGNSLGGTAAMWLAAAWPERVAGLVLVDAALPLPREARPDRKTIARIGLASLPGLGEALYSLFVRFKSADWQVADGLRRNVADPTRLSAETLRLMYEEAEERHHRPELRAPLLSAQRNLLWMLSARRAEVERVAASLTVPTLLVWGSDDLLVPLVVGQE
;
A
#
# COMPACT_ATOMS: atom_id res chain seq x y z
N MET A 1 -3.83 6.34 -19.91
CA MET A 1 -3.31 5.14 -19.23
C MET A 1 -3.24 5.46 -17.74
N LEU A 2 -3.57 4.51 -16.88
CA LEU A 2 -3.46 4.62 -15.43
C LEU A 2 -2.40 3.63 -14.93
N VAL A 3 -1.57 4.07 -14.00
CA VAL A 3 -0.56 3.24 -13.34
C VAL A 3 -0.75 3.40 -11.84
N GLY A 4 -0.85 2.29 -11.11
CA GLY A 4 -1.07 2.32 -9.67
C GLY A 4 -0.32 1.23 -8.94
N ASN A 5 0.31 1.61 -7.83
CA ASN A 5 0.96 0.69 -6.90
C ASN A 5 0.16 0.54 -5.60
N SER A 6 0.08 -0.67 -5.06
CA SER A 6 -0.60 -0.94 -3.77
C SER A 6 -2.03 -0.38 -3.76
N LEU A 7 -2.39 0.45 -2.77
CA LEU A 7 -3.69 1.15 -2.69
C LEU A 7 -3.99 1.97 -3.96
N GLY A 8 -2.97 2.59 -4.56
CA GLY A 8 -3.12 3.33 -5.82
C GLY A 8 -3.50 2.42 -6.98
N GLY A 9 -3.05 1.16 -6.96
CA GLY A 9 -3.47 0.13 -7.91
C GLY A 9 -4.96 -0.17 -7.79
N THR A 10 -5.46 -0.34 -6.56
CA THR A 10 -6.90 -0.53 -6.32
C THR A 10 -7.69 0.69 -6.79
N ALA A 11 -7.26 1.91 -6.44
CA ALA A 11 -7.93 3.13 -6.89
C ALA A 11 -7.96 3.24 -8.43
N ALA A 12 -6.84 2.95 -9.10
CA ALA A 12 -6.73 2.94 -10.56
C ALA A 12 -7.65 1.90 -11.20
N MET A 13 -7.77 0.71 -10.62
CA MET A 13 -8.69 -0.33 -11.04
C MET A 13 -10.16 0.15 -10.97
N TRP A 14 -10.55 0.77 -9.86
CA TRP A 14 -11.91 1.30 -9.70
C TRP A 14 -12.21 2.42 -10.70
N LEU A 15 -11.26 3.33 -10.93
CA LEU A 15 -11.37 4.37 -11.96
C LEU A 15 -11.54 3.77 -13.36
N ALA A 16 -10.75 2.75 -13.69
CA ALA A 16 -10.80 2.07 -14.98
C ALA A 16 -12.13 1.31 -15.19
N ALA A 17 -12.68 0.70 -14.15
CA ALA A 17 -13.97 0.03 -14.21
C ALA A 17 -15.14 1.01 -14.34
N ALA A 18 -15.06 2.18 -13.69
CA ALA A 18 -16.11 3.19 -13.72
C ALA A 18 -16.13 4.02 -15.01
N TRP A 19 -14.97 4.27 -15.61
CA TRP A 19 -14.82 5.10 -16.82
C TRP A 19 -13.88 4.45 -17.85
N PRO A 20 -14.18 3.26 -18.37
CA PRO A 20 -13.31 2.52 -19.27
C PRO A 20 -13.00 3.30 -20.55
N GLU A 21 -13.91 4.13 -21.03
CA GLU A 21 -13.75 4.98 -22.22
C GLU A 21 -12.70 6.10 -22.04
N ARG A 22 -12.30 6.38 -20.79
CA ARG A 22 -11.29 7.40 -20.45
C ARG A 22 -9.93 6.80 -20.15
N VAL A 23 -9.82 5.47 -20.13
CA VAL A 23 -8.62 4.75 -19.71
C VAL A 23 -8.11 3.89 -20.86
N ALA A 24 -7.07 4.38 -21.54
CA ALA A 24 -6.43 3.65 -22.65
C ALA A 24 -5.72 2.33 -22.24
N GLY A 25 -5.54 2.09 -20.93
CA GLY A 25 -4.88 0.91 -20.38
C GLY A 25 -4.54 1.11 -18.90
N LEU A 26 -4.35 0.00 -18.20
CA LEU A 26 -4.13 -0.06 -16.76
C LEU A 26 -2.86 -0.87 -16.44
N VAL A 27 -2.01 -0.34 -15.56
CA VAL A 27 -0.85 -1.07 -15.02
C VAL A 27 -0.99 -1.14 -13.50
N LEU A 28 -1.06 -2.36 -12.98
CA LEU A 28 -1.20 -2.67 -11.57
C LEU A 28 0.12 -3.25 -11.06
N VAL A 29 0.77 -2.53 -10.15
CA VAL A 29 2.05 -2.96 -9.54
C VAL A 29 1.81 -3.32 -8.08
N ASP A 30 1.89 -4.59 -7.71
CA ASP A 30 1.64 -5.04 -6.34
C ASP A 30 0.33 -4.45 -5.76
N ALA A 31 -0.73 -4.45 -6.58
CA ALA A 31 -1.97 -3.76 -6.24
C ALA A 31 -2.59 -4.37 -4.98
N ALA A 32 -3.10 -3.53 -4.08
CA ALA A 32 -3.72 -4.01 -2.87
C ALA A 32 -5.09 -4.63 -3.21
N LEU A 33 -5.14 -5.95 -3.33
CA LEU A 33 -6.33 -6.72 -3.65
C LEU A 33 -6.68 -7.66 -2.48
N PRO A 34 -7.94 -8.13 -2.39
CA PRO A 34 -8.32 -9.03 -1.33
C PRO A 34 -7.50 -10.31 -1.38
N LEU A 35 -7.00 -10.73 -0.21
CA LEU A 35 -6.23 -11.96 -0.12
C LEU A 35 -7.09 -13.17 -0.55
N PRO A 36 -6.50 -14.12 -1.29
CA PRO A 36 -7.05 -15.46 -1.45
C PRO A 36 -7.29 -16.09 -0.08
N ARG A 37 -8.28 -16.98 0.04
CA ARG A 37 -8.63 -17.62 1.34
C ARG A 37 -7.49 -18.50 1.87
N GLU A 38 -6.66 -18.96 0.96
CA GLU A 38 -5.50 -19.83 1.16
C GLU A 38 -4.28 -19.02 1.62
N ALA A 39 -4.26 -17.71 1.39
CA ALA A 39 -3.18 -16.85 1.80
C ALA A 39 -3.02 -16.88 3.34
N ARG A 40 -1.76 -16.85 3.79
CA ARG A 40 -1.38 -16.83 5.20
C ARG A 40 -0.41 -15.67 5.42
N PRO A 41 -0.90 -14.42 5.53
CA PRO A 41 -0.03 -13.28 5.70
C PRO A 41 0.68 -13.36 7.04
N ASP A 42 1.86 -12.74 7.13
CA ASP A 42 2.61 -12.72 8.38
C ASP A 42 1.77 -12.08 9.51
N ARG A 43 1.60 -12.83 10.60
CA ARG A 43 0.77 -12.42 11.74
C ARG A 43 1.28 -11.12 12.39
N LYS A 44 2.59 -10.89 12.40
CA LYS A 44 3.17 -9.66 12.98
C LYS A 44 2.84 -8.45 12.11
N THR A 45 2.88 -8.59 10.80
CA THR A 45 2.46 -7.56 9.84
C THR A 45 0.98 -7.25 9.99
N ILE A 46 0.10 -8.26 10.04
CA ILE A 46 -1.35 -8.05 10.29
C ILE A 46 -1.58 -7.32 11.62
N ALA A 47 -0.98 -7.78 12.72
CA ALA A 47 -1.17 -7.18 14.03
C ALA A 47 -0.71 -5.72 14.07
N ARG A 48 0.43 -5.41 13.45
CA ARG A 48 0.96 -4.04 13.37
C ARG A 48 0.04 -3.12 12.57
N ILE A 49 -0.39 -3.58 11.40
CA ILE A 49 -1.31 -2.82 10.54
C ILE A 49 -2.65 -2.61 11.25
N GLY A 50 -3.20 -3.65 11.88
CA GLY A 50 -4.44 -3.58 12.65
C GLY A 50 -4.36 -2.58 13.81
N LEU A 51 -3.30 -2.66 14.63
CA LEU A 51 -3.09 -1.76 15.76
C LEU A 51 -2.96 -0.29 15.33
N ALA A 52 -2.19 -0.03 14.28
CA ALA A 52 -2.05 1.32 13.70
C ALA A 52 -3.36 1.86 13.11
N SER A 53 -4.35 0.99 12.84
CA SER A 53 -5.63 1.35 12.23
C SER A 53 -6.75 1.58 13.25
N LEU A 54 -6.48 1.47 14.55
CA LEU A 54 -7.45 1.79 15.59
C LEU A 54 -7.59 3.32 15.73
N PRO A 55 -8.80 3.91 15.57
CA PRO A 55 -8.98 5.36 15.69
C PRO A 55 -8.55 5.89 17.07
N GLY A 56 -7.80 6.98 17.08
CA GLY A 56 -7.26 7.61 18.29
C GLY A 56 -5.99 6.92 18.81
N LEU A 57 -6.04 5.61 19.01
CA LEU A 57 -4.89 4.83 19.48
C LEU A 57 -3.78 4.77 18.43
N GLY A 58 -4.11 4.54 17.16
CA GLY A 58 -3.16 4.51 16.05
C GLY A 58 -2.43 5.83 15.89
N GLU A 59 -3.16 6.96 15.92
CA GLU A 59 -2.59 8.31 15.86
C GLU A 59 -1.64 8.60 17.04
N ALA A 60 -2.01 8.17 18.26
CA ALA A 60 -1.17 8.32 19.45
C ALA A 60 0.11 7.49 19.36
N LEU A 61 0.00 6.22 18.96
CA LEU A 61 1.15 5.32 18.76
C LEU A 61 2.06 5.82 17.62
N TYR A 62 1.48 6.28 16.52
CA TYR A 62 2.24 6.86 15.41
C TYR A 62 2.96 8.15 15.82
N SER A 63 2.31 8.99 16.65
CA SER A 63 2.94 10.19 17.18
C SER A 63 4.11 9.88 18.12
N LEU A 64 3.99 8.85 18.97
CA LEU A 64 5.11 8.34 19.78
C LEU A 64 6.23 7.80 18.89
N PHE A 65 5.87 7.01 17.87
CA PHE A 65 6.80 6.44 16.92
C PHE A 65 7.62 7.52 16.20
N VAL A 66 6.96 8.49 15.56
CA VAL A 66 7.62 9.62 14.88
C VAL A 66 8.41 10.47 15.87
N ARG A 67 7.97 10.61 17.12
CA ARG A 67 8.74 11.37 18.13
C ARG A 67 10.07 10.71 18.49
N PHE A 68 10.13 9.39 18.55
CA PHE A 68 11.28 8.66 19.10
C PHE A 68 12.13 7.92 18.06
N LYS A 69 11.68 7.83 16.80
CA LYS A 69 12.40 7.16 15.72
C LYS A 69 12.86 8.19 14.71
N SER A 70 14.17 8.29 14.49
CA SER A 70 14.77 9.20 13.50
C SER A 70 14.32 8.87 12.08
N ALA A 71 14.52 9.82 11.15
CA ALA A 71 14.32 9.57 9.72
C ALA A 71 15.16 8.38 9.22
N ASP A 72 16.42 8.25 9.67
CA ASP A 72 17.26 7.06 9.40
C ASP A 72 16.56 5.76 9.77
N TRP A 73 15.98 5.70 10.98
CA TRP A 73 15.27 4.51 11.43
C TRP A 73 14.05 4.24 10.54
N GLN A 74 13.28 5.28 10.20
CA GLN A 74 12.09 5.16 9.36
C GLN A 74 12.42 4.69 7.94
N VAL A 75 13.47 5.25 7.32
CA VAL A 75 13.95 4.84 6.00
C VAL A 75 14.47 3.40 6.05
N ALA A 76 15.33 3.06 7.01
CA ALA A 76 15.84 1.69 7.16
C ALA A 76 14.72 0.66 7.37
N ASP A 77 13.71 0.98 8.19
CA ASP A 77 12.56 0.11 8.39
C ASP A 77 11.67 0.02 7.15
N GLY A 78 11.49 1.12 6.40
CA GLY A 78 10.78 1.14 5.12
C GLY A 78 11.46 0.28 4.06
N LEU A 79 12.78 0.42 3.90
CA LEU A 79 13.59 -0.40 3.00
C LEU A 79 13.46 -1.88 3.33
N ARG A 80 13.66 -2.25 4.60
CA ARG A 80 13.55 -3.64 5.06
C ARG A 80 12.18 -4.27 4.75
N ARG A 81 11.12 -3.47 4.74
CA ARG A 81 9.75 -3.97 4.56
C ARG A 81 9.28 -4.00 3.11
N ASN A 82 9.74 -3.04 2.30
CA ASN A 82 9.15 -2.75 1.01
C ASN A 82 10.13 -2.91 -0.16
N VAL A 83 11.41 -3.23 0.11
CA VAL A 83 12.45 -3.32 -0.92
C VAL A 83 13.23 -4.63 -0.76
N ALA A 84 13.09 -5.52 -1.74
CA ALA A 84 13.77 -6.81 -1.74
C ALA A 84 15.30 -6.68 -1.80
N ASP A 85 15.80 -5.76 -2.64
CA ASP A 85 17.23 -5.48 -2.78
C ASP A 85 17.48 -3.96 -2.77
N PRO A 86 17.88 -3.39 -1.61
CA PRO A 86 18.18 -1.96 -1.48
C PRO A 86 19.33 -1.47 -2.36
N THR A 87 20.21 -2.36 -2.84
CA THR A 87 21.34 -1.97 -3.70
C THR A 87 20.91 -1.52 -5.09
N ARG A 88 19.66 -1.84 -5.47
CA ARG A 88 19.05 -1.45 -6.74
C ARG A 88 18.39 -0.09 -6.71
N LEU A 89 18.35 0.58 -5.56
CA LEU A 89 17.79 1.92 -5.44
C LEU A 89 18.79 2.96 -5.94
N SER A 90 18.28 3.96 -6.66
CA SER A 90 19.09 5.12 -7.01
C SER A 90 19.35 5.98 -5.77
N ALA A 91 20.45 6.73 -5.80
CA ALA A 91 20.74 7.74 -4.78
C ALA A 91 19.62 8.78 -4.66
N GLU A 92 18.95 9.09 -5.78
CA GLU A 92 17.80 10.00 -5.80
C GLU A 92 16.59 9.42 -5.05
N THR A 93 16.26 8.15 -5.26
CA THR A 93 15.17 7.49 -4.53
C THR A 93 15.44 7.49 -3.04
N LEU A 94 16.66 7.15 -2.62
CA LEU A 94 17.04 7.21 -1.21
C LEU A 94 16.91 8.63 -0.64
N ARG A 95 17.41 9.65 -1.36
CA ARG A 95 17.26 11.06 -0.95
C ARG A 95 15.78 11.43 -0.73
N LEU A 96 14.90 11.07 -1.66
CA LEU A 96 13.46 11.35 -1.56
C LEU A 96 12.81 10.63 -0.37
N MET A 97 13.20 9.38 -0.09
CA MET A 97 12.70 8.64 1.08
C MET A 97 13.10 9.34 2.39
N TYR A 98 14.32 9.87 2.46
CA TYR A 98 14.80 10.65 3.60
C TYR A 98 14.05 11.97 3.76
N GLU A 99 13.86 12.71 2.66
CA GLU A 99 13.08 13.96 2.66
C GLU A 99 11.64 13.74 3.13
N GLU A 100 10.99 12.67 2.67
CA GLU A 100 9.64 12.32 3.08
C GLU A 100 9.58 11.91 4.57
N ALA A 101 10.59 11.17 5.06
CA ALA A 101 10.68 10.80 6.47
C ALA A 101 10.84 12.04 7.37
N GLU A 102 11.68 13.00 6.98
CA GLU A 102 11.84 14.29 7.67
C GLU A 102 10.56 15.14 7.60
N GLU A 103 9.92 15.23 6.44
CA GLU A 103 8.65 15.97 6.31
C GLU A 103 7.59 15.44 7.29
N ARG A 104 7.48 14.12 7.46
CA ARG A 104 6.55 13.50 8.42
C ARG A 104 6.85 13.88 9.87
N HIS A 105 8.10 14.16 10.24
CA HIS A 105 8.45 14.68 11.57
C HIS A 105 7.92 16.09 11.78
N HIS A 106 8.01 16.92 10.75
CA HIS A 106 7.64 18.34 10.81
C HIS A 106 6.18 18.63 10.50
N ARG A 107 5.42 17.63 10.01
CA ARG A 107 4.02 17.77 9.58
C ARG A 107 3.06 16.83 10.31
N PRO A 108 2.78 17.08 11.61
CA PRO A 108 1.88 16.24 12.40
C PRO A 108 0.45 16.15 11.84
N GLU A 109 -0.01 17.12 11.06
CA GLU A 109 -1.31 17.14 10.40
C GLU A 109 -1.46 16.06 9.31
N LEU A 110 -0.37 15.52 8.78
CA LEU A 110 -0.41 14.43 7.79
C LEU A 110 -0.72 13.06 8.41
N ARG A 111 -0.61 12.93 9.74
CA ARG A 111 -0.76 11.65 10.45
C ARG A 111 -2.18 11.09 10.34
N ALA A 112 -3.18 11.91 10.64
CA ALA A 112 -4.57 11.47 10.63
C ALA A 112 -5.06 11.11 9.20
N PRO A 113 -4.77 11.91 8.15
CA PRO A 113 -5.06 11.52 6.77
C PRO A 113 -4.38 10.20 6.35
N LEU A 114 -3.10 10.01 6.70
CA LEU A 114 -2.37 8.78 6.40
C LEU A 114 -3.02 7.54 7.03
N LEU A 115 -3.31 7.61 8.33
CA LEU A 115 -3.95 6.51 9.04
C LEU A 115 -5.41 6.31 8.60
N SER A 116 -6.10 7.37 8.17
CA SER A 116 -7.42 7.27 7.54
C SER A 116 -7.37 6.50 6.22
N ALA A 117 -6.39 6.80 5.37
CA ALA A 117 -6.18 6.07 4.11
C ALA A 117 -5.89 4.58 4.38
N GLN A 118 -5.04 4.28 5.36
CA GLN A 118 -4.75 2.89 5.77
C GLN A 118 -6.01 2.17 6.28
N ARG A 119 -6.81 2.82 7.13
CA ARG A 119 -8.09 2.27 7.63
C ARG A 119 -9.05 1.96 6.49
N ASN A 120 -9.20 2.88 5.55
CA ASN A 120 -10.08 2.71 4.39
C ASN A 120 -9.60 1.56 3.49
N LEU A 121 -8.30 1.43 3.28
CA LEU A 121 -7.73 0.29 2.56
C LEU A 121 -8.12 -1.04 3.24
N LEU A 122 -7.88 -1.17 4.54
CA LEU A 122 -8.22 -2.40 5.25
C LEU A 122 -9.72 -2.71 5.21
N TRP A 123 -10.55 -1.69 5.38
CA TRP A 123 -12.00 -1.86 5.29
C TRP A 123 -12.43 -2.31 3.90
N MET A 124 -11.86 -1.73 2.85
CA MET A 124 -12.13 -2.12 1.46
C MET A 124 -11.71 -3.57 1.19
N LEU A 125 -10.52 -3.99 1.63
CA LEU A 125 -10.00 -5.34 1.39
C LEU A 125 -10.71 -6.43 2.21
N SER A 126 -11.33 -6.05 3.33
CA SER A 126 -12.05 -6.97 4.21
C SER A 126 -13.56 -6.91 3.97
N ALA A 127 -14.22 -5.86 4.43
CA ALA A 127 -15.67 -5.71 4.41
C ALA A 127 -16.26 -5.58 2.99
N ARG A 128 -15.45 -5.13 2.02
CA ARG A 128 -15.86 -4.99 0.61
C ARG A 128 -15.15 -5.95 -0.34
N ARG A 129 -14.61 -7.06 0.17
CA ARG A 129 -13.91 -8.09 -0.63
C ARG A 129 -14.66 -8.46 -1.92
N ALA A 130 -15.92 -8.86 -1.79
CA ALA A 130 -16.74 -9.30 -2.93
C ALA A 130 -17.00 -8.17 -3.95
N GLU A 131 -16.98 -6.92 -3.51
CA GLU A 131 -17.11 -5.76 -4.39
C GLU A 131 -15.82 -5.51 -5.17
N VAL A 132 -14.68 -5.57 -4.49
CA VAL A 132 -13.37 -5.45 -5.14
C VAL A 132 -13.15 -6.56 -6.17
N GLU A 133 -13.48 -7.80 -5.83
CA GLU A 133 -13.41 -8.95 -6.76
C GLU A 133 -14.31 -8.74 -7.99
N ARG A 134 -15.53 -8.21 -7.79
CA ARG A 134 -16.45 -7.93 -8.90
C ARG A 134 -15.95 -6.81 -9.80
N VAL A 135 -15.38 -5.75 -9.22
CA VAL A 135 -14.79 -4.64 -9.97
C VAL A 135 -13.62 -5.15 -10.80
N ALA A 136 -12.72 -5.94 -10.21
CA ALA A 136 -11.62 -6.56 -10.94
C ALA A 136 -12.11 -7.41 -12.12
N ALA A 137 -13.13 -8.25 -11.89
CA ALA A 137 -13.73 -9.10 -12.93
C ALA A 137 -14.47 -8.32 -14.03
N SER A 138 -14.88 -7.06 -13.76
CA SER A 138 -15.55 -6.20 -14.74
C SER A 138 -14.60 -5.38 -15.60
N LEU A 139 -13.28 -5.41 -15.35
CA LEU A 139 -12.32 -4.66 -16.13
C LEU A 139 -12.31 -5.13 -17.60
N THR A 140 -12.47 -4.17 -18.51
CA THR A 140 -12.45 -4.40 -19.96
C THR A 140 -11.24 -3.77 -20.65
N VAL A 141 -10.53 -2.87 -19.95
CA VAL A 141 -9.35 -2.19 -20.50
C VAL A 141 -8.13 -3.13 -20.52
N PRO A 142 -7.21 -2.98 -21.49
CA PRO A 142 -5.94 -3.71 -21.47
C PRO A 142 -5.22 -3.48 -20.15
N THR A 143 -4.94 -4.57 -19.42
CA THR A 143 -4.40 -4.52 -18.07
C THR A 143 -3.10 -5.33 -17.97
N LEU A 144 -2.04 -4.70 -17.49
CA LEU A 144 -0.78 -5.35 -17.14
C LEU A 144 -0.70 -5.49 -15.62
N LEU A 145 -0.48 -6.72 -15.15
CA LEU A 145 -0.16 -7.01 -13.76
C LEU A 145 1.36 -7.20 -13.62
N VAL A 146 1.95 -6.48 -12.68
CA VAL A 146 3.36 -6.61 -12.29
C VAL A 146 3.40 -6.92 -10.80
N TRP A 147 4.07 -7.99 -10.41
CA TRP A 147 4.13 -8.42 -9.02
C TRP A 147 5.55 -8.77 -8.58
N GLY A 148 5.93 -8.30 -7.41
CA GLY A 148 7.17 -8.67 -6.74
C GLY A 148 7.07 -10.07 -6.13
N SER A 149 8.01 -10.96 -6.48
CA SER A 149 8.09 -12.30 -5.88
C SER A 149 8.31 -12.28 -4.37
N ASP A 150 8.96 -11.22 -3.89
CA ASP A 150 9.38 -11.04 -2.50
C ASP A 150 8.54 -9.98 -1.76
N ASP A 151 7.34 -9.66 -2.26
CA ASP A 151 6.45 -8.72 -1.58
C ASP A 151 5.93 -9.33 -0.26
N LEU A 152 6.33 -8.70 0.86
CA LEU A 152 5.97 -9.10 2.22
C LEU A 152 4.65 -8.48 2.71
N LEU A 153 4.14 -7.47 2.01
CA LEU A 153 2.95 -6.71 2.36
C LEU A 153 1.72 -7.19 1.58
N VAL A 154 1.86 -7.39 0.28
CA VAL A 154 0.84 -7.98 -0.60
C VAL A 154 1.43 -9.22 -1.29
N PRO A 155 1.36 -10.40 -0.63
CA PRO A 155 2.08 -11.58 -1.06
C PRO A 155 1.76 -12.00 -2.49
N LEU A 156 2.75 -12.59 -3.17
CA LEU A 156 2.68 -13.01 -4.58
C LEU A 156 1.42 -13.81 -4.94
N VAL A 157 0.91 -14.64 -4.02
CA VAL A 157 -0.33 -15.42 -4.22
C VAL A 157 -1.55 -14.57 -4.57
N VAL A 158 -1.54 -13.27 -4.26
CA VAL A 158 -2.60 -12.33 -4.63
C VAL A 158 -2.57 -12.00 -6.13
N GLY A 159 -1.38 -11.92 -6.72
CA GLY A 159 -1.17 -11.60 -8.13
C GLY A 159 -0.99 -12.83 -9.02
N GLN A 160 -1.06 -14.04 -8.46
CA GLN A 160 -0.95 -15.30 -9.17
C GLN A 160 -2.34 -15.86 -9.48
N GLU A 161 -2.57 -16.19 -10.75
CA GLU A 161 -3.56 -17.19 -11.17
C GLU A 161 -2.91 -18.57 -11.26
#